data_AF-A0A5J4SJD7-F1
#
_entry.id   AF-A0A5J4SJD7-F1
#
_cell.length_a   1.000
_cell.length_b   1.000
_cell.length_c   1.000
_cell.angle_alpha   90.00
_cell.angle_beta   90.00
_cell.angle_gamma   90.00
#
_symmetry.space_group_name_H-M   'P 1'
#
loop_
_entity.id
_entity.type
_entity.pdbx_description
1 polymer ?
#
loop_
_entity_poly.entity_id
_entity_poly.type
_entity_poly.pdbx_seq_one_letter_code
_entity_poly.pdbx_strand_id
1 'polypeptide(L)'
;MKYITVFLELLLISPIASAQDLKEKYKRADNFNESYGALYYYGISQIEAIDSTHCFWYRTKTSSGIEFILVDADENRKSPAFDHTKLATALESFLGEPVEAGKLPFSTIRFDKNLKSIRFRVKEDSYTCDLNTYTVQKTKPAFTPRNREQYWGHVFQEDRKVPVKSPNGK
;
A
#
# COMPACT_ATOMS: atom_id res chain seq x y z
N MET A 1 -33.51 37.02 47.03
CA MET A 1 -34.01 35.68 46.65
C MET A 1 -34.53 35.56 45.21
N LYS A 2 -34.94 36.63 44.50
CA LYS A 2 -35.40 36.55 43.09
C LYS A 2 -34.30 36.45 42.01
N TYR A 3 -33.05 36.85 42.31
CA TYR A 3 -31.95 36.80 41.33
C TYR A 3 -31.20 35.45 41.30
N ILE A 4 -31.32 34.65 42.37
CA ILE A 4 -30.66 33.34 42.49
C ILE A 4 -31.38 32.30 41.61
N THR A 5 -32.70 32.40 41.48
CA THR A 5 -33.49 31.50 40.62
C THR A 5 -33.27 31.78 39.13
N VAL A 6 -33.10 33.06 38.74
CA VAL A 6 -32.83 33.44 37.33
C VAL A 6 -31.42 32.99 36.88
N PHE A 7 -30.44 33.00 37.79
CA PHE A 7 -29.08 32.54 37.48
C PHE A 7 -28.99 31.01 37.34
N LEU A 8 -29.88 30.27 38.02
CA LEU A 8 -29.95 28.81 37.92
C LEU A 8 -30.58 28.33 36.60
N GLU A 9 -31.54 29.09 36.04
CA GLU A 9 -32.14 28.77 34.74
C GLU A 9 -31.23 29.14 33.57
N LEU A 10 -30.40 30.19 33.69
CA LEU A 10 -29.46 30.58 32.64
C LEU A 10 -28.31 29.57 32.45
N LEU A 11 -28.04 28.72 33.45
CA LEU A 11 -26.96 27.73 33.42
C LEU A 11 -27.37 26.41 32.75
N LEU A 12 -28.66 26.22 32.44
CA LEU A 12 -29.19 25.02 31.77
C LEU A 12 -29.22 25.09 30.24
N ILE A 13 -28.85 26.23 29.63
CA ILE A 13 -28.87 26.46 28.18
C ILE A 13 -27.45 26.63 27.61
N SER A 14 -26.45 25.94 28.19
CA SER A 14 -25.18 25.79 27.46
C SER A 14 -25.38 24.77 26.34
N PRO A 15 -25.06 25.11 25.07
CA PRO A 15 -25.22 24.18 23.97
C PRO A 15 -24.21 23.05 24.14
N ILE A 16 -24.71 21.85 24.43
CA ILE A 16 -23.98 20.58 24.30
C ILE A 16 -23.81 20.33 22.79
N ALA A 17 -23.06 21.19 22.11
CA ALA A 17 -22.86 21.12 20.68
C ALA A 17 -21.41 20.73 20.39
N SER A 18 -21.26 19.46 19.96
CA SER A 18 -20.21 18.90 19.08
C SER A 18 -19.57 17.58 19.56
N ALA A 19 -20.22 16.84 20.47
CA ALA A 19 -19.80 15.47 20.82
C ALA A 19 -20.68 14.36 20.20
N GLN A 20 -21.88 14.68 19.70
CA GLN A 20 -22.87 13.67 19.28
C GLN A 20 -22.41 12.84 18.07
N ASP A 21 -21.45 13.33 17.30
CA ASP A 21 -21.09 12.77 16.00
C ASP A 21 -19.63 12.27 15.93
N LEU A 22 -18.97 12.15 17.08
CA LEU A 22 -17.55 11.78 17.13
C LEU A 22 -17.32 10.37 16.56
N LYS A 23 -18.17 9.41 16.94
CA LYS A 23 -18.10 8.02 16.46
C LYS A 23 -18.29 7.90 14.95
N GLU A 24 -19.22 8.67 14.37
CA GLU A 24 -19.45 8.63 12.93
C GLU A 24 -18.29 9.28 12.16
N LYS A 25 -17.71 10.35 12.71
CA LYS A 25 -16.50 10.97 12.14
C LYS A 25 -15.31 10.02 12.12
N TYR A 26 -15.08 9.26 13.20
CA TYR A 26 -14.06 8.21 13.22
C TYR A 26 -14.37 7.11 12.21
N LYS A 27 -15.61 6.61 12.17
CA LYS A 27 -16.02 5.61 11.18
C LYS A 27 -15.82 6.10 9.74
N ARG A 28 -16.09 7.37 9.46
CA ARG A 28 -15.85 7.99 8.14
C ARG A 28 -14.34 8.10 7.83
N ALA A 29 -13.53 8.46 8.83
CA ALA A 29 -12.08 8.50 8.68
C ALA A 29 -11.49 7.10 8.41
N ASP A 30 -11.96 6.08 9.14
CA ASP A 30 -11.55 4.68 8.96
C ASP A 30 -11.93 4.18 7.55
N ASN A 31 -13.13 4.52 7.09
CA ASN A 31 -13.63 4.11 5.76
C ASN A 31 -13.16 5.02 4.61
N PHE A 32 -12.31 6.02 4.86
CA PHE A 32 -11.90 6.99 3.85
C PHE A 32 -11.22 6.33 2.66
N ASN A 33 -10.26 5.43 2.91
CA ASN A 33 -9.52 4.79 1.83
C ASN A 33 -10.41 3.85 0.99
N GLU A 34 -11.36 3.15 1.60
CA GLU A 34 -12.33 2.31 0.89
C GLU A 34 -13.25 3.16 -0.01
N SER A 35 -13.68 4.33 0.50
CA SER A 35 -14.64 5.19 -0.17
C SER A 35 -14.02 6.01 -1.30
N TYR A 36 -12.76 6.45 -1.13
CA TYR A 36 -12.13 7.42 -2.03
C TYR A 36 -10.89 6.88 -2.74
N GLY A 37 -10.26 5.82 -2.24
CA GLY A 37 -9.01 5.29 -2.78
C GLY A 37 -9.14 4.78 -4.21
N ALA A 38 -10.32 4.33 -4.61
CA ALA A 38 -10.58 3.85 -5.96
C ALA A 38 -10.89 4.97 -6.99
N LEU A 39 -11.19 6.19 -6.52
CA LEU A 39 -11.76 7.28 -7.34
C LEU A 39 -10.71 8.10 -8.10
N TYR A 40 -9.44 8.02 -7.73
CA TYR A 40 -8.37 8.73 -8.43
C TYR A 40 -7.57 7.80 -9.35
N TYR A 41 -7.20 8.31 -10.51
CA TYR A 41 -6.28 7.67 -11.45
C TYR A 41 -4.95 8.42 -11.46
N TYR A 42 -3.91 7.77 -11.96
CA TYR A 42 -2.55 8.29 -12.13
C TYR A 42 -1.82 8.70 -10.84
N GLY A 43 -2.34 8.31 -9.67
CA GLY A 43 -1.61 8.47 -8.41
C GLY A 43 -0.50 7.43 -8.26
N ILE A 44 0.53 7.80 -7.51
CA ILE A 44 1.68 6.93 -7.19
C ILE A 44 1.34 6.20 -5.90
N SER A 45 1.31 4.86 -5.92
CA SER A 45 0.93 4.06 -4.76
C SER A 45 2.11 3.31 -4.12
N GLN A 46 2.97 2.73 -4.95
CA GLN A 46 4.12 1.96 -4.52
C GLN A 46 5.33 2.42 -5.31
N ILE A 47 6.43 2.71 -4.62
CA ILE A 47 7.69 3.16 -5.21
C ILE A 47 8.84 2.36 -4.57
N GLU A 48 9.75 1.87 -5.40
CA GLU A 48 10.93 1.15 -4.94
C GLU A 48 12.12 1.48 -5.86
N ALA A 49 13.23 1.86 -5.25
CA ALA A 49 14.49 2.12 -5.95
C ALA A 49 15.15 0.79 -6.33
N ILE A 50 15.86 0.78 -7.46
CA ILE A 50 16.52 -0.41 -7.98
C ILE A 50 17.99 -0.34 -7.59
N ASP A 51 18.31 -0.97 -6.45
CA ASP A 51 19.63 -1.07 -5.81
C ASP A 51 20.79 -0.30 -6.48
N SER A 52 21.68 -1.00 -7.18
CA SER A 52 22.95 -0.43 -7.71
C SER A 52 22.77 0.46 -8.95
N THR A 53 21.57 1.01 -9.18
CA THR A 53 21.25 1.83 -10.35
C THR A 53 20.59 3.14 -9.93
N HIS A 54 20.57 4.13 -10.83
CA HIS A 54 19.82 5.38 -10.65
C HIS A 54 18.35 5.26 -11.11
N CYS A 55 17.86 4.03 -11.26
CA CYS A 55 16.49 3.75 -11.67
C CYS A 55 15.59 3.46 -10.46
N PHE A 56 14.32 3.82 -10.59
CA PHE A 56 13.29 3.40 -9.65
C PHE A 56 12.00 3.11 -10.41
N TRP A 57 11.16 2.25 -9.85
CA TRP A 57 9.86 1.98 -10.43
C TRP A 57 8.74 2.44 -9.51
N TYR A 58 7.60 2.78 -10.09
CA TYR A 58 6.38 3.01 -9.35
C TYR A 58 5.15 2.36 -9.97
N ARG A 59 4.18 2.04 -9.12
CA ARG A 59 2.86 1.54 -9.51
C ARG A 59 1.85 2.65 -9.57
N THR A 60 1.10 2.71 -10.66
CA THR A 60 -0.01 3.63 -10.84
C THR A 60 -1.26 2.92 -11.33
N LYS A 61 -2.42 3.49 -11.03
CA LYS A 61 -3.72 3.02 -11.51
C LYS A 61 -4.16 3.91 -12.67
N THR A 62 -4.29 3.34 -13.86
CA THR A 62 -4.83 4.01 -15.05
C THR A 62 -6.28 3.58 -15.27
N SER A 63 -6.96 4.20 -16.24
CA SER A 63 -8.31 3.77 -16.64
C SER A 63 -8.34 2.34 -17.18
N SER A 64 -7.22 1.86 -17.72
CA SER A 64 -7.07 0.52 -18.30
C SER A 64 -6.61 -0.54 -17.30
N GLY A 65 -6.26 -0.14 -16.07
CA GLY A 65 -5.83 -1.08 -15.02
C GLY A 65 -4.64 -0.58 -14.22
N ILE A 66 -3.78 -1.50 -13.80
CA ILE A 66 -2.55 -1.23 -13.06
C ILE A 66 -1.38 -1.18 -14.04
N GLU A 67 -0.57 -0.15 -13.94
CA GLU A 67 0.66 -0.02 -14.71
C GLU A 67 1.87 0.14 -13.79
N PHE A 68 2.98 -0.46 -14.21
CA PHE A 68 4.29 -0.30 -13.60
C PHE A 68 5.15 0.59 -14.50
N ILE A 69 5.61 1.72 -13.95
CA ILE A 69 6.44 2.68 -14.66
C ILE A 69 7.86 2.62 -14.10
N LEU A 70 8.83 2.47 -14.98
CA LEU A 70 10.25 2.58 -14.69
C LEU A 70 10.71 4.00 -15.02
N VAL A 71 11.41 4.62 -14.07
CA VAL A 71 12.01 5.94 -14.21
C VAL A 71 13.52 5.80 -14.12
N ASP A 72 14.19 6.30 -15.14
CA ASP A 72 15.63 6.51 -15.14
C ASP A 72 15.89 7.96 -14.69
N ALA A 73 16.55 8.14 -13.54
CA ALA A 73 16.82 9.46 -13.00
C ALA A 73 17.99 10.17 -13.71
N ASP A 74 18.92 9.41 -14.30
CA ASP A 74 20.07 9.98 -15.02
C ASP A 74 19.61 10.55 -16.37
N GLU A 75 18.77 9.80 -17.08
CA GLU A 75 18.20 10.24 -18.37
C GLU A 75 16.93 11.09 -18.23
N ASN A 76 16.37 11.21 -17.02
CA ASN A 76 15.07 11.83 -16.75
C ASN A 76 13.96 11.28 -17.66
N ARG A 77 13.94 9.95 -17.83
CA ARG A 77 13.03 9.25 -18.74
C ARG A 77 12.08 8.36 -17.98
N LYS A 78 10.81 8.34 -18.40
CA LYS A 78 9.79 7.41 -17.91
C LYS A 78 9.41 6.44 -19.02
N SER A 79 9.34 5.17 -18.69
CA SER A 79 8.93 4.11 -19.61
C SER A 79 8.12 3.03 -18.87
N PRO A 80 7.32 2.23 -19.57
CA PRO A 80 6.73 1.03 -18.96
C PRO A 80 7.85 0.12 -18.42
N ALA A 81 7.68 -0.38 -17.20
CA ALA A 81 8.65 -1.25 -16.55
C ALA A 81 8.86 -2.58 -17.31
N PHE A 82 7.81 -3.05 -17.97
CA PHE A 82 7.79 -4.24 -18.83
C PHE A 82 6.53 -4.21 -19.71
N ASP A 83 6.45 -5.10 -20.69
CA ASP A 83 5.24 -5.29 -21.49
C ASP A 83 4.21 -6.10 -20.69
N HIS A 84 3.17 -5.42 -20.20
CA HIS A 84 2.11 -6.04 -19.39
C HIS A 84 1.38 -7.16 -20.15
N THR A 85 1.25 -7.05 -21.48
CA THR A 85 0.53 -8.05 -22.29
C THR A 85 1.32 -9.34 -22.38
N LYS A 86 2.60 -9.25 -22.74
CA LYS A 86 3.49 -10.42 -22.82
C LYS A 86 3.66 -11.11 -21.49
N LEU A 87 3.80 -10.34 -20.41
CA LEU A 87 3.95 -10.90 -19.07
C LEU A 87 2.67 -11.58 -18.59
N ALA A 88 1.50 -11.02 -18.87
CA ALA A 88 0.22 -11.64 -18.55
C ALA A 88 0.04 -12.98 -19.28
N THR A 89 0.32 -13.04 -20.59
CA THR A 89 0.24 -14.28 -21.37
C THR A 89 1.24 -15.34 -20.87
N ALA A 90 2.46 -14.94 -20.54
CA ALA A 90 3.46 -15.86 -19.98
C ALA A 90 3.02 -16.40 -18.61
N LEU A 91 2.39 -15.57 -17.78
CA LEU A 91 1.86 -15.98 -16.48
C LEU A 91 0.63 -16.86 -16.58
N GLU A 92 -0.30 -16.55 -17.48
CA GLU A 92 -1.48 -17.39 -17.75
C GLU A 92 -1.04 -18.79 -18.18
N SER A 93 -0.06 -18.87 -19.08
CA SER A 93 0.52 -20.15 -19.53
C SER A 93 1.20 -20.92 -18.39
N PHE A 94 1.80 -20.23 -17.42
CA PHE A 94 2.51 -20.85 -16.30
C PHE A 94 1.58 -21.27 -15.15
N LEU A 95 0.58 -20.43 -14.82
CA LEU A 95 -0.35 -20.64 -13.71
C LEU A 95 -1.57 -21.47 -14.11
N GLY A 96 -1.94 -21.50 -15.39
CA GLY A 96 -3.16 -22.14 -15.88
C GLY A 96 -4.45 -21.41 -15.48
N GLU A 97 -4.34 -20.15 -15.04
CA GLU A 97 -5.46 -19.29 -14.67
C GLU A 97 -5.46 -18.06 -15.61
N PRO A 98 -6.62 -17.52 -16.00
CA PRO A 98 -6.69 -16.35 -16.86
C PRO A 98 -6.09 -15.12 -16.16
N VAL A 99 -5.15 -14.44 -16.82
CA VAL A 99 -4.49 -13.24 -16.30
C VAL A 99 -4.68 -12.08 -17.27
N GLU A 100 -5.34 -11.01 -16.79
CA GLU A 100 -5.49 -9.79 -17.57
C GLU A 100 -4.26 -8.88 -17.41
N ALA A 101 -3.81 -8.26 -18.51
CA ALA A 101 -2.67 -7.34 -18.50
C ALA A 101 -2.85 -6.14 -17.55
N GLY A 102 -4.08 -5.64 -17.42
CA GLY A 102 -4.42 -4.54 -16.50
C GLY A 102 -4.64 -4.97 -15.04
N LYS A 103 -4.68 -6.28 -14.76
CA LYS A 103 -5.01 -6.84 -13.44
C LYS A 103 -4.05 -7.96 -13.05
N LEU A 104 -2.76 -7.63 -13.09
CA LEU A 104 -1.70 -8.56 -12.70
C LEU A 104 -1.87 -9.01 -11.24
N PRO A 105 -1.66 -10.30 -10.92
CA PRO A 105 -1.94 -10.88 -9.60
C PRO A 105 -0.82 -10.59 -8.57
N PHE A 106 -0.12 -9.48 -8.73
CA PHE A 106 0.93 -8.99 -7.84
C PHE A 106 0.94 -7.47 -7.82
N SER A 107 1.33 -6.90 -6.68
CA SER A 107 1.46 -5.45 -6.49
C SER A 107 2.91 -4.99 -6.43
N THR A 108 3.82 -5.91 -6.15
CA THR A 108 5.23 -5.64 -5.87
C THR A 108 6.12 -6.40 -6.85
N ILE A 109 7.10 -5.70 -7.42
CA ILE A 109 8.12 -6.27 -8.29
C ILE A 109 9.50 -5.90 -7.77
N ARG A 110 10.49 -6.71 -8.10
CA ARG A 110 11.90 -6.40 -7.88
C ARG A 110 12.70 -6.65 -9.12
N PHE A 111 13.43 -5.65 -9.54
CA PHE A 111 14.38 -5.80 -10.62
C PHE A 111 15.65 -6.49 -10.13
N ASP A 112 16.25 -7.28 -11.00
CA ASP A 112 17.65 -7.66 -10.86
C ASP A 112 18.58 -6.45 -11.14
N LYS A 113 19.83 -6.52 -10.69
CA LYS A 113 20.83 -5.44 -10.87
C LYS A 113 21.01 -5.01 -12.33
N ASN A 114 20.75 -5.91 -13.27
CA ASN A 114 20.91 -5.67 -14.71
C ASN A 114 19.63 -5.17 -15.39
N LEU A 115 18.52 -4.96 -14.68
CA LEU A 115 17.20 -4.59 -15.22
C LEU A 115 16.62 -5.58 -16.25
N LYS A 116 17.25 -6.73 -16.46
CA LYS A 116 16.85 -7.75 -17.46
C LYS A 116 15.81 -8.73 -16.96
N SER A 117 15.64 -8.83 -15.64
CA SER A 117 14.68 -9.76 -15.05
C SER A 117 13.95 -9.11 -13.87
N ILE A 118 12.73 -9.55 -13.67
CA ILE A 118 11.89 -9.12 -12.55
C ILE A 118 11.51 -10.31 -11.69
N ARG A 119 11.42 -10.08 -10.38
CA ARG A 119 10.94 -11.05 -9.40
C ARG A 119 9.68 -10.50 -8.75
N PHE A 120 8.66 -11.33 -8.66
CA PHE A 120 7.39 -10.97 -8.03
C PHE A 120 6.81 -12.18 -7.31
N ARG A 121 5.82 -11.94 -6.46
CA ARG A 121 5.15 -12.98 -5.69
C ARG A 121 3.69 -13.06 -6.11
N VAL A 122 3.23 -14.26 -6.44
CA VAL A 122 1.82 -14.56 -6.69
C VAL A 122 1.39 -15.59 -5.67
N LYS A 123 0.35 -15.27 -4.88
CA LYS A 123 -0.09 -16.09 -3.73
C LYS A 123 1.09 -16.30 -2.75
N GLU A 124 1.54 -17.54 -2.57
CA GLU A 124 2.65 -17.88 -1.66
C GLU A 124 3.99 -18.09 -2.37
N ASP A 125 3.98 -18.14 -3.69
CA ASP A 125 5.13 -18.52 -4.49
C ASP A 125 5.84 -17.30 -5.11
N SER A 126 7.16 -17.39 -5.20
CA SER A 126 7.99 -16.39 -5.87
C SER A 126 8.30 -16.84 -7.29
N TYR A 127 8.23 -15.90 -8.21
CA TYR A 127 8.49 -16.11 -9.63
C TYR A 127 9.53 -15.12 -10.10
N THR A 128 10.34 -15.54 -11.06
CA THR A 128 11.27 -14.68 -11.79
C THR A 128 10.91 -14.75 -13.27
N CYS A 129 10.83 -13.59 -13.91
CA CYS A 129 10.57 -13.45 -15.33
C CYS A 129 11.75 -12.72 -15.99
N ASP A 130 12.31 -13.31 -17.05
CA ASP A 130 13.25 -12.62 -17.92
C ASP A 130 12.49 -11.69 -18.87
N LEU A 131 12.84 -10.41 -18.92
CA LEU A 131 12.14 -9.39 -19.71
C LEU A 131 12.50 -9.43 -21.20
N ASN A 132 13.56 -10.13 -21.60
CA ASN A 132 13.94 -10.28 -23.01
C ASN A 132 13.16 -11.43 -23.66
N THR A 133 13.06 -12.56 -22.96
CA THR A 133 12.40 -13.77 -23.47
C THR A 133 10.98 -13.98 -22.93
N TYR A 134 10.56 -13.19 -21.93
CA TYR A 134 9.29 -13.34 -21.20
C TYR A 134 9.08 -14.76 -20.66
N THR A 135 10.16 -15.42 -20.24
CA THR A 135 10.11 -16.75 -19.64
C THR A 135 9.94 -16.64 -18.13
N VAL A 136 8.86 -17.23 -17.59
CA VAL A 136 8.56 -17.26 -16.16
C VAL A 136 9.08 -18.55 -15.54
N GLN A 137 9.78 -18.44 -14.41
CA GLN A 137 10.27 -19.57 -13.63
C GLN A 137 9.92 -19.40 -12.15
N LYS A 138 9.40 -20.47 -11.55
CA LYS A 138 9.20 -20.52 -10.10
C LYS A 138 10.56 -20.56 -9.41
N THR A 139 10.79 -19.63 -8.50
CA THR A 139 12.06 -19.50 -7.78
C THR A 139 11.81 -19.61 -6.28
N LYS A 140 12.80 -20.12 -5.53
CA LYS A 140 12.73 -20.10 -4.06
C LYS A 140 12.58 -18.65 -3.58
N PRO A 141 11.81 -18.41 -2.50
CA PRO A 141 11.64 -17.06 -1.97
C PRO A 141 13.00 -16.49 -1.58
N ALA A 142 13.49 -15.52 -2.35
CA ALA A 142 14.78 -14.87 -2.10
C ALA A 142 14.64 -13.62 -1.23
N PHE A 143 13.52 -13.47 -0.52
CA PHE A 143 13.34 -12.33 0.38
C PHE A 143 12.61 -12.73 1.65
N THR A 144 13.35 -12.72 2.75
CA THR A 144 12.77 -12.44 4.07
C THR A 144 11.98 -11.14 3.96
N PRO A 145 10.72 -11.07 4.40
CA PRO A 145 10.02 -9.79 4.46
C PRO A 145 10.96 -8.79 5.15
N ARG A 146 11.15 -7.61 4.56
CA ARG A 146 11.79 -6.49 5.28
C ARG A 146 11.03 -6.45 6.60
N ASN A 147 11.71 -6.76 7.69
CA ASN A 147 11.07 -6.89 8.98
C ASN A 147 10.36 -5.56 9.27
N ARG A 148 9.06 -5.48 9.00
CA ARG A 148 8.23 -4.30 9.29
C ARG A 148 8.00 -4.18 10.79
N GLU A 149 8.47 -5.13 11.60
CA GLU A 149 8.30 -5.15 13.06
C GLU A 149 9.21 -4.16 13.81
N GLN A 150 9.95 -3.27 13.13
CA GLN A 150 10.81 -2.30 13.82
C GLN A 150 10.51 -0.85 13.44
N TYR A 151 9.22 -0.53 13.27
CA TYR A 151 8.74 0.85 13.36
C TYR A 151 7.88 0.99 14.62
N TRP A 152 8.26 1.90 15.52
CA TRP A 152 7.53 2.16 16.77
C TRP A 152 6.04 2.50 16.58
N GLY A 153 5.64 2.94 15.38
CA GLY A 153 4.23 3.22 15.03
C GLY A 153 3.42 2.05 14.48
N HIS A 154 4.01 0.87 14.27
CA HIS A 154 3.26 -0.34 13.84
C HIS A 154 2.71 -1.15 15.02
N VAL A 155 3.00 -0.69 16.22
CA VAL A 155 2.46 -1.13 17.49
C VAL A 155 1.05 -0.55 17.59
N PHE A 156 0.08 -1.05 16.80
CA PHE A 156 -1.36 -0.90 17.09
C PHE A 156 -1.67 -1.76 18.33
N GLN A 157 -1.07 -1.38 19.45
CA GLN A 157 -1.20 -2.02 20.75
C GLN A 157 -1.87 -1.10 21.76
N GLU A 158 -2.49 0.00 21.29
CA GLU A 158 -3.26 0.92 22.13
C GLU A 158 -4.32 0.14 22.93
N ASP A 159 -4.89 -0.91 22.34
CA ASP A 159 -5.93 -1.75 22.94
C ASP A 159 -5.37 -3.00 23.65
N ARG A 160 -4.05 -3.22 23.60
CA ARG A 160 -3.47 -4.44 24.19
C ARG A 160 -3.55 -4.34 25.70
N LYS A 161 -4.38 -5.21 26.30
CA LYS A 161 -4.44 -5.48 27.73
C LYS A 161 -3.23 -6.28 28.24
N VAL A 162 -2.05 -6.05 27.68
CA VAL A 162 -0.82 -6.71 28.11
C VAL A 162 -0.15 -5.78 29.12
N PRO A 163 0.14 -6.24 30.35
CA PRO A 163 0.83 -5.41 31.33
C PRO A 163 2.25 -5.08 30.83
N VAL A 164 2.50 -3.80 30.57
CA VAL A 164 3.84 -3.31 30.20
C VAL A 164 4.62 -3.05 31.48
N LYS A 165 5.77 -3.70 31.66
CA LYS A 165 6.65 -3.39 32.79
C LYS A 165 7.28 -2.03 32.60
N SER A 166 7.16 -1.16 33.60
CA SER A 166 7.83 0.13 33.64
C SER A 166 9.34 -0.05 33.47
N PRO A 167 10.04 0.78 32.67
CA PRO A 167 11.50 0.75 32.53
C PRO A 167 12.28 0.85 33.85
N ASN A 168 11.64 1.34 34.92
CA ASN A 168 12.23 1.46 36.26
C ASN A 168 12.00 0.25 37.17
N GLY A 169 11.44 -0.85 36.65
CA GLY A 169 11.29 -2.10 37.40
C GLY A 169 10.40 -2.01 38.65
N LYS A 170 9.55 -0.98 38.75
CA LYS A 170 8.51 -0.83 39.76
C LYS A 170 7.14 -0.80 39.10
#